data_AF-A0A0T6AST4-F1
#
_entry.id   AF-A0A0T6AST4-F1
#
_cell.length_a   1.000
_cell.length_b   1.000
_cell.length_c   1.000
_cell.angle_alpha   90.00
_cell.angle_beta   90.00
_cell.angle_gamma   90.00
#
_symmetry.space_group_name_H-M   'P 1'
#
loop_
_entity.id
_entity.type
_entity.pdbx_description
1 polymer ?
#
loop_
_entity_poly.entity_id
_entity_poly.type
_entity_poly.pdbx_seq_one_letter_code
_entity_poly.pdbx_strand_id
1 'polypeptide(L)'
;MRFRFCGDADCPDWVLVEINTLSSLSSVKLKLLAQVVANGIVNPPIDISKAEKLFADSKLDLDIDLKACMACLSFIITSTVRYNCDRNMLHSELQQLGLPREHSTSIKRVTDDNYTEIATKLGASSLKVNPLEKYSIKHNKDSNCFEISLTIGSKQTTNVLMT
;
A
#
# COMPACT_ATOMS: atom_id res chain seq x y z
N MET A 1 -12.21 -15.25 5.92
CA MET A 1 -12.50 -13.96 6.60
C MET A 1 -12.14 -12.86 5.62
N ARG A 2 -13.01 -11.89 5.40
CA ARG A 2 -12.79 -10.83 4.39
C ARG A 2 -11.92 -9.72 4.98
N PHE A 3 -10.85 -9.36 4.29
CA PHE A 3 -9.91 -8.31 4.71
C PHE A 3 -10.00 -7.10 3.77
N ARG A 4 -10.03 -5.89 4.35
CA ARG A 4 -10.08 -4.62 3.63
C ARG A 4 -8.78 -4.36 2.87
N PHE A 5 -7.63 -4.73 3.43
CA PHE A 5 -6.36 -4.63 2.69
C PHE A 5 -6.29 -5.58 1.48
N CYS A 6 -7.16 -6.59 1.41
CA CYS A 6 -7.32 -7.48 0.25
C CYS A 6 -8.50 -7.08 -0.66
N GLY A 7 -9.17 -5.94 -0.40
CA GLY A 7 -10.32 -5.51 -1.19
C GLY A 7 -11.60 -6.31 -0.86
N ASP A 8 -11.83 -6.60 0.42
CA ASP A 8 -12.93 -7.43 0.93
C ASP A 8 -12.89 -8.90 0.47
N ALA A 9 -11.73 -9.36 0.01
CA ALA A 9 -11.45 -10.75 -0.33
C ALA A 9 -10.77 -11.50 0.82
N ASP A 10 -10.73 -12.83 0.73
CA ASP A 10 -9.89 -13.65 1.60
C ASP A 10 -8.40 -13.41 1.30
N CYS A 11 -7.56 -13.57 2.32
CA CYS A 11 -6.11 -13.48 2.17
C CYS A 11 -5.60 -14.72 1.40
N PRO A 12 -4.74 -14.57 0.38
CA PRO A 12 -4.24 -15.72 -0.38
C PRO A 12 -3.34 -16.62 0.48
N ASP A 13 -3.41 -17.93 0.26
CA ASP A 13 -2.74 -18.93 1.11
C ASP A 13 -1.23 -18.73 1.22
N TRP A 14 -0.56 -18.33 0.14
CA TRP A 14 0.88 -18.08 0.16
C TRP A 14 1.25 -16.92 1.10
N VAL A 15 0.40 -15.88 1.22
CA VAL A 15 0.62 -14.77 2.17
C VAL A 15 0.42 -15.26 3.60
N LEU A 16 -0.55 -16.15 3.84
CA LEU A 16 -0.80 -16.72 5.16
C LEU A 16 0.41 -17.52 5.67
N VAL A 17 1.00 -18.34 4.80
CA VAL A 17 2.23 -19.09 5.11
C VAL A 17 3.36 -18.11 5.47
N GLU A 18 3.56 -17.08 4.66
CA GLU A 18 4.62 -16.09 4.89
C GLU A 18 4.37 -15.22 6.13
N ILE A 19 3.13 -14.96 6.52
CA ILE A 19 2.82 -14.22 7.75
C ILE A 19 3.35 -14.95 8.98
N ASN A 20 3.26 -16.29 9.01
CA ASN A 20 3.84 -17.09 10.07
C ASN A 20 5.37 -16.96 10.10
N THR A 21 6.02 -16.97 8.93
CA THR A 21 7.47 -16.74 8.80
C THR A 21 7.86 -15.33 9.26
N LEU A 22 7.13 -14.30 8.84
CA LEU A 22 7.34 -12.90 9.23
C LEU A 22 7.18 -12.69 10.75
N SER A 23 6.30 -13.45 11.40
CA SER A 23 6.09 -13.38 12.86
C SER A 23 7.33 -13.83 13.64
N SER A 24 8.15 -14.72 13.06
CA SER A 24 9.37 -15.24 13.67
C SER A 24 10.54 -14.25 13.59
N LEU A 25 10.46 -13.26 12.70
CA LEU A 25 11.47 -12.19 12.59
C LEU A 25 11.36 -11.22 13.78
N SER A 26 12.47 -10.56 14.11
CA SER A 26 12.41 -9.44 15.06
C SER A 26 11.66 -8.25 14.46
N SER A 27 10.94 -7.48 15.29
CA SER A 27 10.19 -6.29 14.85
C SER A 27 11.09 -5.26 14.16
N VAL A 28 12.35 -5.15 14.59
CA VAL A 28 13.36 -4.26 13.99
C VAL A 28 13.72 -4.71 12.57
N LYS A 29 14.00 -6.01 12.38
CA LYS A 29 14.30 -6.57 11.04
C LYS A 29 13.12 -6.43 10.09
N LEU A 30 11.92 -6.75 10.57
CA LEU A 30 10.69 -6.60 9.79
C LEU A 30 10.51 -5.14 9.33
N LYS A 31 10.73 -4.17 10.22
CA LYS A 31 10.64 -2.74 9.89
C LYS A 31 11.65 -2.36 8.80
N LEU A 32 12.91 -2.76 8.95
CA LEU A 32 13.96 -2.48 7.96
C LEU A 32 13.63 -3.12 6.61
N LEU A 33 13.15 -4.37 6.61
CA LEU A 33 12.74 -5.06 5.39
C LEU A 33 11.56 -4.36 4.71
N ALA A 34 10.54 -3.97 5.50
CA ALA A 34 9.40 -3.22 5.00
C ALA A 34 9.83 -1.87 4.38
N GLN A 35 10.82 -1.18 4.97
CA GLN A 35 11.37 0.07 4.40
C GLN A 35 12.09 -0.16 3.07
N VAL A 36 12.89 -1.23 2.96
CA VAL A 36 13.55 -1.60 1.69
C VAL A 36 12.52 -1.91 0.62
N VAL A 37 11.47 -2.67 0.97
CA VAL A 37 10.38 -3.02 0.06
C VAL A 37 9.58 -1.78 -0.35
N ALA A 38 9.20 -0.91 0.60
CA ALA A 38 8.47 0.32 0.30
C ALA A 38 9.25 1.22 -0.67
N ASN A 39 10.55 1.43 -0.42
CA ASN A 39 11.40 2.20 -1.32
C ASN A 39 11.54 1.52 -2.69
N GLY A 40 11.64 0.19 -2.74
CA GLY A 40 11.69 -0.56 -4.00
C GLY A 40 10.38 -0.56 -4.80
N ILE A 41 9.23 -0.33 -4.15
CA ILE A 41 7.95 -0.11 -4.84
C ILE A 41 7.93 1.27 -5.50
N VAL A 42 8.42 2.30 -4.80
CA VAL A 42 8.51 3.68 -5.34
C VAL A 42 9.55 3.76 -6.46
N ASN A 43 10.74 3.21 -6.20
CA ASN A 43 11.92 3.24 -7.07
C ASN A 43 12.33 1.80 -7.45
N PRO A 44 11.65 1.17 -8.43
CA PRO A 44 11.99 -0.18 -8.87
C PRO A 44 13.39 -0.21 -9.55
N PRO A 45 14.17 -1.30 -9.39
CA PRO A 45 13.82 -2.59 -8.76
C PRO A 45 14.01 -2.63 -7.24
N ILE A 46 13.36 -3.59 -6.57
CA ILE A 46 13.59 -3.84 -5.14
C ILE A 46 15.01 -4.41 -4.93
N ASP A 47 15.83 -3.73 -4.13
CA ASP A 47 17.22 -4.11 -3.85
C ASP A 47 17.33 -5.37 -2.98
N ILE A 48 17.27 -6.56 -3.61
CA ILE A 48 17.41 -7.85 -2.92
C ILE A 48 18.76 -7.94 -2.20
N SER A 49 19.85 -7.49 -2.83
CA SER A 49 21.19 -7.53 -2.23
C SER A 49 21.33 -6.64 -0.98
N LYS A 50 20.53 -5.57 -0.87
CA LYS A 50 20.49 -4.73 0.34
C LYS A 50 19.76 -5.46 1.46
N ALA A 51 18.66 -6.15 1.13
CA ALA A 51 17.98 -7.02 2.09
C ALA A 51 18.91 -8.15 2.53
N GLU A 52 19.57 -8.88 1.63
CA GLU A 52 20.50 -9.96 1.97
C GLU A 52 21.61 -9.50 2.93
N LYS A 53 22.18 -8.29 2.74
CA LYS A 53 23.17 -7.71 3.65
C LYS A 53 22.61 -7.42 5.05
N LEU A 54 21.37 -6.96 5.15
CA LEU A 54 20.72 -6.69 6.45
C LEU A 54 20.44 -7.97 7.24
N PHE A 55 20.34 -9.11 6.55
CA PHE A 55 20.08 -10.42 7.15
C PHE A 55 21.33 -11.31 7.25
N ALA A 56 22.47 -10.92 6.64
CA ALA A 56 23.73 -11.66 6.65
C ALA A 56 24.32 -11.89 8.07
N ASP A 57 24.11 -10.98 9.01
CA ASP A 57 24.59 -11.11 10.40
C ASP A 57 23.78 -12.10 11.25
N SER A 58 22.68 -12.61 10.72
CA SER A 58 21.71 -13.41 11.47
C SER A 58 21.84 -14.89 11.15
N LYS A 59 22.69 -15.59 11.89
CA LYS A 59 22.83 -17.06 11.86
C LYS A 59 21.53 -17.86 12.09
N LEU A 60 20.40 -17.20 12.37
CA LEU A 60 19.09 -17.80 12.63
C LEU A 60 18.21 -17.98 11.38
N ASP A 61 18.56 -17.34 10.25
CA ASP A 61 17.60 -17.13 9.15
C ASP A 61 17.88 -17.98 7.89
N LEU A 62 18.70 -19.03 7.96
CA LEU A 62 19.04 -19.88 6.79
C LEU A 62 17.82 -20.61 6.19
N ASP A 63 16.76 -20.83 6.97
CA ASP A 63 15.50 -21.45 6.52
C ASP A 63 14.43 -20.44 6.06
N ILE A 64 14.68 -19.13 6.21
CA ILE A 64 13.72 -18.10 5.84
C ILE A 64 13.95 -17.70 4.38
N ASP A 65 12.95 -17.92 3.53
CA ASP A 65 12.97 -17.36 2.17
C ASP A 65 12.75 -15.84 2.23
N LEU A 66 13.87 -15.11 2.21
CA LEU A 66 13.87 -13.65 2.22
C LEU A 66 13.07 -13.06 1.05
N LYS A 67 13.08 -13.71 -0.12
CA LYS A 67 12.33 -13.22 -1.29
C LYS A 67 10.83 -13.40 -1.07
N ALA A 68 10.42 -14.50 -0.45
CA ALA A 68 9.02 -14.74 -0.09
C ALA A 68 8.53 -13.71 0.96
N CYS A 69 9.34 -13.44 1.98
CA CYS A 69 9.08 -12.36 2.96
C CYS A 69 8.92 -10.99 2.29
N MET A 70 9.83 -10.66 1.36
CA MET A 70 9.77 -9.40 0.60
C MET A 70 8.55 -9.32 -0.30
N ALA A 71 8.18 -10.41 -0.96
CA ALA A 71 6.98 -10.49 -1.79
C ALA A 71 5.72 -10.34 -0.94
N CYS A 72 5.66 -10.96 0.24
CA CYS A 72 4.57 -10.82 1.19
C CYS A 72 4.41 -9.36 1.66
N LEU A 73 5.50 -8.72 2.10
CA LEU A 73 5.47 -7.30 2.47
C LEU A 73 5.09 -6.40 1.30
N SER A 74 5.61 -6.69 0.11
CA SER A 74 5.28 -5.93 -1.10
C SER A 74 3.79 -6.03 -1.42
N PHE A 75 3.22 -7.23 -1.30
CA PHE A 75 1.80 -7.47 -1.48
C PHE A 75 0.95 -6.73 -0.44
N ILE A 76 1.30 -6.81 0.85
CA ILE A 76 0.56 -6.12 1.93
C ILE A 76 0.55 -4.61 1.70
N ILE A 77 1.73 -4.00 1.47
CA ILE A 77 1.86 -2.56 1.28
C ILE A 77 1.12 -2.12 0.00
N THR A 78 1.36 -2.81 -1.11
CA THR A 78 0.74 -2.48 -2.41
C THR A 78 -0.78 -2.64 -2.35
N SER A 79 -1.28 -3.69 -1.73
CA SER A 79 -2.73 -3.94 -1.63
C SER A 79 -3.41 -2.94 -0.71
N THR A 80 -2.77 -2.58 0.41
CA THR A 80 -3.27 -1.51 1.30
C THR A 80 -3.46 -0.20 0.53
N VAL A 81 -2.47 0.21 -0.24
CA VAL A 81 -2.54 1.45 -1.03
C VAL A 81 -3.53 1.32 -2.18
N ARG A 82 -3.55 0.18 -2.88
CA ARG A 82 -4.45 -0.09 -4.01
C ARG A 82 -5.92 0.00 -3.62
N TYR A 83 -6.29 -0.56 -2.47
CA TYR A 83 -7.66 -0.57 -1.99
C TYR A 83 -7.98 0.60 -1.07
N ASN A 84 -7.07 1.57 -0.91
CA ASN A 84 -7.22 2.72 -0.01
C ASN A 84 -7.66 2.29 1.39
N CYS A 85 -7.08 1.18 1.89
CA CYS A 85 -7.43 0.61 3.18
C CYS A 85 -6.93 1.53 4.30
N ASP A 86 -7.73 1.69 5.35
CA ASP A 86 -7.29 2.46 6.51
C ASP A 86 -6.14 1.76 7.23
N ARG A 87 -5.12 2.52 7.64
CA ARG A 87 -3.91 1.97 8.28
C ARG A 87 -4.19 1.42 9.68
N ASN A 88 -5.19 1.93 10.41
CA ASN A 88 -5.60 1.32 11.69
C ASN A 88 -6.36 0.02 11.47
N MET A 89 -7.14 -0.06 10.38
CA MET A 89 -7.77 -1.29 9.94
C MET A 89 -6.71 -2.31 9.53
N LEU A 90 -5.72 -1.94 8.72
CA LEU A 90 -4.57 -2.79 8.37
C LEU A 90 -3.88 -3.33 9.62
N HIS A 91 -3.59 -2.48 10.61
CA HIS A 91 -2.99 -2.91 11.86
C HIS A 91 -3.81 -3.99 12.60
N SER A 92 -5.13 -3.87 12.56
CA SER A 92 -6.05 -4.83 13.19
C SER A 92 -6.15 -6.13 12.39
N GLU A 93 -6.20 -6.03 11.06
CA GLU A 93 -6.26 -7.16 10.13
C GLU A 93 -4.99 -8.01 10.18
N LEU A 94 -3.81 -7.37 10.22
CA LEU A 94 -2.53 -8.07 10.36
C LEU A 94 -2.43 -8.85 11.69
N GLN A 95 -3.01 -8.31 12.77
CA GLN A 95 -3.09 -9.04 14.05
C GLN A 95 -4.04 -10.24 13.98
N GLN A 96 -5.17 -10.11 13.29
CA GLN A 96 -6.09 -11.23 13.06
C GLN A 96 -5.46 -12.36 12.24
N LEU A 97 -4.52 -12.02 11.35
CA LEU A 97 -3.74 -12.98 10.56
C LEU A 97 -2.60 -13.64 11.35
N GLY A 98 -2.34 -13.21 12.59
CA GLY A 98 -1.34 -13.83 13.47
C GLY A 98 -0.04 -13.02 13.64
N LEU A 99 0.07 -11.81 13.07
CA LEU A 99 1.25 -10.98 13.34
C LEU A 99 1.21 -10.39 14.75
N PRO A 100 2.34 -10.37 15.47
CA PRO A 100 2.45 -9.66 16.73
C PRO A 100 2.09 -8.17 16.58
N ARG A 101 1.65 -7.55 17.67
CA ARG A 101 1.27 -6.14 17.70
C ARG A 101 2.40 -5.20 17.28
N GLU A 102 3.62 -5.51 17.67
CA GLU A 102 4.83 -4.73 17.31
C GLU A 102 5.12 -4.76 15.81
N HIS A 103 4.97 -5.93 15.20
CA HIS A 103 5.15 -6.15 13.75
C HIS A 103 4.09 -5.39 12.96
N SER A 104 2.83 -5.53 13.38
CA SER A 104 1.70 -4.83 12.77
C SER A 104 1.84 -3.30 12.90
N THR A 105 2.36 -2.81 14.02
CA THR A 105 2.64 -1.37 14.22
C THR A 105 3.77 -0.88 13.32
N SER A 106 4.80 -1.71 13.11
CA SER A 106 5.94 -1.38 12.24
C SER A 106 5.51 -1.28 10.77
N ILE A 107 4.73 -2.26 10.28
CA ILE A 107 4.19 -2.25 8.90
C ILE A 107 3.24 -1.07 8.71
N LYS A 108 2.37 -0.78 9.69
CA LYS A 108 1.49 0.39 9.68
C LYS A 108 2.30 1.68 9.45
N ARG A 109 3.33 1.93 10.27
CA ARG A 109 4.15 3.15 10.19
C ARG A 109 4.83 3.28 8.83
N VAL A 110 5.49 2.21 8.35
CA VAL A 110 6.18 2.24 7.06
C VAL A 110 5.20 2.51 5.91
N THR A 111 4.01 1.92 5.97
CA THR A 111 2.97 2.14 4.95
C THR A 111 2.45 3.58 5.00
N ASP A 112 2.29 4.16 6.19
CA ASP A 112 1.83 5.55 6.37
C ASP A 112 2.87 6.56 5.83
N ASP A 113 4.14 6.35 6.19
CA ASP A 113 5.26 7.22 5.76
C ASP A 113 5.41 7.26 4.23
N ASN A 114 5.15 6.15 3.55
CA ASN A 114 5.35 6.01 2.10
C ASN A 114 4.04 6.03 1.30
N TYR A 115 2.89 6.28 1.94
CA TYR A 115 1.57 6.10 1.34
C TYR A 115 1.39 6.94 0.07
N THR A 116 1.71 8.22 0.14
CA THR A 116 1.52 9.20 -0.92
C THR A 116 2.40 8.91 -2.13
N GLU A 117 3.65 8.53 -1.90
CA GLU A 117 4.61 8.18 -2.96
C GLU A 117 4.21 6.90 -3.68
N ILE A 118 3.86 5.86 -2.92
CA ILE A 118 3.40 4.58 -3.48
C ILE A 118 2.08 4.78 -4.23
N ALA A 119 1.13 5.56 -3.69
CA ALA A 119 -0.13 5.85 -4.37
C ALA A 119 0.09 6.59 -5.69
N THR A 120 1.00 7.57 -5.71
CA THR A 120 1.37 8.31 -6.91
C THR A 120 2.00 7.39 -7.96
N LYS A 121 2.93 6.53 -7.53
CA LYS A 121 3.61 5.57 -8.42
C LYS A 121 2.64 4.55 -9.01
N LEU A 122 1.81 3.93 -8.18
CA LEU A 122 0.78 2.97 -8.62
C LEU A 122 -0.25 3.65 -9.52
N GLY A 123 -0.60 4.91 -9.24
CA GLY A 123 -1.46 5.72 -10.09
C GLY A 123 -0.86 5.97 -11.47
N ALA A 124 0.44 6.30 -11.55
CA ALA A 124 1.15 6.49 -12.81
C ALA A 124 1.36 5.20 -13.61
N SER A 125 1.56 4.07 -12.91
CA SER A 125 1.67 2.73 -13.52
C SER A 125 0.30 2.09 -13.82
N SER A 126 -0.80 2.75 -13.48
CA SER A 126 -2.15 2.26 -13.75
C SER A 126 -2.50 2.45 -15.22
N LEU A 127 -2.96 1.38 -15.88
CA LEU A 127 -3.47 1.44 -17.25
C LEU A 127 -4.86 2.11 -17.23
N LYS A 128 -4.87 3.45 -17.26
CA LYS A 128 -6.10 4.25 -17.35
C LYS A 128 -6.23 4.84 -18.74
N VAL A 129 -7.39 4.64 -19.36
CA VAL A 129 -7.80 5.38 -20.56
C VAL A 129 -8.47 6.67 -20.08
N ASN A 130 -7.98 7.83 -20.51
CA ASN A 130 -8.56 9.15 -20.20
C ASN A 130 -8.70 9.45 -18.68
N PRO A 131 -7.60 9.56 -17.92
CA PRO A 131 -7.68 9.90 -16.50
C PRO A 131 -8.26 11.30 -16.28
N LEU A 132 -9.10 11.44 -15.26
CA LEU A 132 -9.52 12.75 -14.75
C LEU A 132 -8.31 13.42 -14.08
N GLU A 133 -7.81 14.48 -14.69
CA GLU A 133 -6.62 15.23 -14.25
C GLU A 133 -6.97 16.24 -13.16
N LYS A 134 -8.13 16.90 -13.30
CA LYS A 134 -8.55 17.95 -12.38
C LYS A 134 -10.06 18.01 -12.28
N TYR A 135 -10.55 18.33 -11.10
CA TYR A 135 -11.92 18.75 -10.89
C TYR A 135 -11.96 20.06 -10.10
N SER A 136 -12.97 20.88 -10.35
CA SER A 136 -13.28 22.08 -9.57
C SER A 136 -14.78 22.20 -9.43
N ILE A 137 -15.23 22.44 -8.20
CA ILE A 137 -16.64 22.66 -7.89
C ILE A 137 -16.76 24.09 -7.36
N LYS A 138 -17.56 24.91 -8.02
CA LYS A 138 -17.89 26.26 -7.57
C LYS A 138 -19.37 26.32 -7.23
N HIS A 139 -19.69 26.82 -6.04
CA HIS A 139 -21.07 27.08 -5.65
C HIS A 139 -21.39 28.55 -5.95
N ASN A 140 -22.35 28.78 -6.84
CA ASN A 140 -22.83 30.12 -7.13
C ASN A 140 -24.03 30.42 -6.22
N LYS A 141 -23.80 31.26 -5.21
CA LYS A 141 -24.82 31.63 -4.21
C LYS A 141 -25.99 32.40 -4.81
N ASP A 142 -25.79 33.10 -5.93
CA ASP A 142 -26.82 33.94 -6.55
C ASP A 142 -27.82 33.13 -7.39
N SER A 143 -27.40 31.97 -7.91
CA SER A 143 -28.21 31.08 -8.75
C SER A 143 -28.52 29.73 -8.10
N ASN A 144 -28.04 29.50 -6.88
CA ASN A 144 -28.08 28.20 -6.17
C ASN A 144 -27.61 27.02 -7.05
N CYS A 145 -26.64 27.29 -7.94
CA CYS A 145 -26.12 26.33 -8.90
C CYS A 145 -24.74 25.85 -8.50
N PHE A 146 -24.44 24.58 -8.81
CA PHE A 146 -23.10 24.02 -8.69
C PHE A 146 -22.48 23.91 -10.08
N GLU A 147 -21.39 24.64 -10.30
CA GLU A 147 -20.58 24.52 -11.50
C GLU A 147 -19.48 23.48 -11.26
N ILE A 148 -19.54 22.37 -11.98
CA ILE A 148 -18.54 21.30 -11.93
C ILE A 148 -17.71 21.36 -13.20
N SER A 149 -16.43 21.68 -13.07
CA SER A 149 -15.44 21.64 -14.14
C SER A 149 -14.57 20.39 -13.98
N LEU A 150 -14.45 19.59 -15.05
CA LEU A 150 -13.65 18.37 -15.12
C LEU A 150 -12.62 18.52 -16.24
N THR A 151 -11.38 18.08 -16.03
CA THR A 151 -10.32 18.04 -17.05
C THR A 151 -9.91 16.59 -17.28
N ILE A 152 -10.07 16.10 -18.52
CA ILE A 152 -9.75 14.73 -18.91
C ILE A 152 -8.92 14.77 -20.21
N GLY A 153 -7.67 14.31 -20.17
CA GLY A 153 -6.84 14.12 -21.38
C GLY A 153 -6.82 15.34 -22.30
N SER A 154 -6.51 16.52 -21.73
CA SER A 154 -6.52 17.84 -22.40
C SER A 154 -7.90 18.44 -22.76
N LYS A 155 -9.02 17.76 -22.55
CA LYS A 155 -10.37 18.31 -22.72
C LYS A 155 -10.95 18.76 -21.39
N GLN A 156 -11.40 20.01 -21.31
CA GLN A 156 -12.15 20.53 -20.18
C GLN A 156 -13.65 20.44 -20.47
N THR A 157 -14.42 19.86 -19.55
CA THR A 157 -15.89 19.82 -19.62
C THR A 157 -16.44 20.48 -18.38
N THR A 158 -17.23 21.52 -18.56
CA THR A 158 -17.91 22.23 -17.48
C THR A 158 -19.39 21.96 -17.59
N ASN A 159 -19.99 21.41 -16.53
CA ASN A 159 -21.42 21.19 -16.42
C ASN A 159 -21.96 22.00 -15.23
N VAL A 160 -23.08 22.68 -15.45
CA VAL A 160 -23.81 23.40 -14.41
C VAL A 160 -24.98 22.54 -13.98
N LEU A 161 -25.01 22.16 -12.70
CA LEU A 161 -26.12 21.45 -12.09
C LEU A 161 -26.96 22.45 -11.32
N MET A 162 -28.24 22.57 -11.71
CA MET A 162 -29.25 23.26 -10.91
C MET A 162 -29.86 22.25 -9.94
N THR A 163 -30.06 22.65 -8.68
CA THR A 163 -30.92 21.94 -7.72
C THR A 163 -32.38 22.26 -7.97
#